data_AF-A0A6B2S8X6-F1
#
_entry.id   AF-A0A6B2S8X6-F1
#
_cell.length_a   1.000
_cell.length_b   1.000
_cell.length_c   1.000
_cell.angle_alpha   90.00
_cell.angle_beta   90.00
_cell.angle_gamma   90.00
#
_symmetry.space_group_name_H-M   'P 1'
#
loop_
_entity.id
_entity.type
_entity.pdbx_description
1 polymer ?
#
loop_
_entity_poly.entity_id
_entity_poly.type
_entity_poly.pdbx_seq_one_letter_code
_entity_poly.pdbx_strand_id
1 'polypeptide(L)'
;MLQVVRAGALTTVQDGGRTGYAHLGVPRAGALDAPARLLANRLAGNPADSAVLETTLTGCAVRPTRAVTAVVGGAPCRVTVD
;
A
#
# COMPACT_ATOMS: atom_id res chain seq x y z
N MET A 1 -0.07 -7.86 -13.42
CA MET A 1 1.16 -7.21 -12.94
C MET A 1 0.90 -5.71 -12.91
N LEU A 2 1.54 -4.97 -12.00
CA LEU A 2 1.48 -3.50 -11.97
C LEU A 2 2.85 -2.97 -12.39
N GLN A 3 2.92 -2.26 -13.52
CA GLN A 3 4.13 -1.56 -13.92
C GLN A 3 4.18 -0.20 -13.22
N VAL A 4 5.27 0.11 -12.55
CA VAL A 4 5.48 1.44 -11.96
C VAL A 4 5.91 2.40 -13.07
N VAL A 5 5.09 3.42 -13.33
CA VAL A 5 5.39 4.49 -14.29
C VAL A 5 6.08 5.66 -13.59
N ARG A 6 5.64 5.96 -12.35
CA ARG A 6 6.24 6.99 -11.48
C ARG A 6 6.09 6.57 -10.02
N ALA A 7 7.19 6.53 -9.26
CA ALA A 7 7.16 6.10 -7.87
C ALA A 7 6.66 7.18 -6.89
N GLY A 8 6.71 8.46 -7.26
CA GLY A 8 6.47 9.57 -6.31
C GLY A 8 7.67 9.83 -5.41
N ALA A 9 7.47 10.61 -4.34
CA ALA A 9 8.53 10.96 -3.40
C ALA A 9 9.00 9.74 -2.59
N LEU A 10 8.06 8.95 -2.06
CA LEU A 10 8.35 7.66 -1.45
C LEU A 10 7.14 6.74 -1.61
N THR A 11 7.32 5.59 -2.26
CA THR A 11 6.30 4.55 -2.29
C THR A 11 6.95 3.22 -1.95
N THR A 12 6.38 2.52 -0.98
CA THR A 12 6.88 1.24 -0.50
C THR A 12 5.77 0.20 -0.48
N VAL A 13 6.15 -1.08 -0.56
CA VAL A 13 5.21 -2.18 -0.33
C VAL A 13 5.12 -2.39 1.18
N GLN A 14 3.92 -2.28 1.74
CA GLN A 14 3.69 -2.40 3.18
C GLN A 14 2.62 -3.45 3.50
N ASP A 15 2.83 -4.18 4.58
CA ASP A 15 1.98 -5.26 5.07
C ASP A 15 1.69 -5.08 6.57
N GLY A 16 1.38 -6.17 7.28
CA GLY A 16 1.17 -6.18 8.74
C GLY A 16 2.45 -6.08 9.59
N GLY A 17 3.63 -6.08 8.97
CA GLY A 17 4.92 -5.99 9.64
C GLY A 17 5.54 -7.35 10.04
N ARG A 18 6.63 -7.28 10.81
CA ARG A 18 7.46 -8.40 11.30
C ARG A 18 7.51 -8.39 12.84
N THR A 19 6.38 -8.62 13.50
CA THR A 19 6.31 -8.72 14.97
C THR A 19 7.03 -9.96 15.51
N GLY A 20 7.57 -9.88 16.73
CA GLY A 20 8.21 -11.01 17.43
C GLY A 20 9.74 -11.07 17.29
N TYR A 21 10.31 -10.34 16.34
CA TYR A 21 11.76 -10.37 16.05
C TYR A 21 12.56 -9.21 16.68
N ALA A 22 11.94 -8.42 17.56
CA ALA A 22 12.61 -7.30 18.21
C ALA A 22 13.85 -7.71 19.03
N HIS A 23 13.84 -8.92 19.60
CA HIS A 23 14.98 -9.50 20.31
C HIS A 23 16.20 -9.76 19.42
N LEU A 24 16.03 -9.73 18.09
CA LEU A 24 17.10 -9.82 17.09
C LEU A 24 17.42 -8.45 16.45
N GLY A 25 16.85 -7.37 16.96
CA GLY A 25 17.02 -6.02 16.41
C GLY A 25 16.21 -5.73 15.14
N VAL A 26 15.26 -6.60 14.77
CA VAL A 26 14.40 -6.38 13.59
C VAL A 26 13.22 -5.48 13.97
N PRO A 27 13.02 -4.32 13.30
CA PRO A 27 11.90 -3.44 13.59
C PRO A 27 10.56 -4.05 13.14
N ARG A 28 9.45 -3.61 13.76
CA ARG A 28 8.10 -4.07 13.42
C ARG A 28 7.74 -3.83 11.95
N ALA A 29 8.20 -2.73 11.34
CA ALA A 29 7.84 -2.33 9.98
C ALA A 29 6.31 -2.33 9.75
N GLY A 30 5.88 -2.52 8.50
CA GLY A 30 4.48 -2.51 8.10
C GLY A 30 3.96 -1.10 7.82
N ALA A 31 2.71 -1.02 7.36
CA ALA A 31 2.08 0.26 7.03
C ALA A 31 2.02 1.18 8.24
N LEU A 32 2.34 2.46 8.03
CA LEU A 32 2.29 3.49 9.05
C LEU A 32 0.86 3.73 9.53
N ASP A 33 -0.10 3.72 8.60
CA ASP A 33 -1.55 3.80 8.88
C ASP A 33 -2.20 2.41 8.70
N ALA A 34 -2.08 1.58 9.74
CA ALA A 34 -2.66 0.23 9.74
C ALA A 34 -4.19 0.20 9.55
N PRO A 35 -4.99 1.08 10.17
CA PRO A 35 -6.43 1.17 9.89
C PRO A 35 -6.75 1.42 8.41
N ALA A 36 -6.05 2.35 7.74
CA ALA A 36 -6.26 2.62 6.32
C ALA A 36 -5.92 1.41 5.46
N ARG A 37 -4.79 0.74 5.72
CA ARG A 37 -4.40 -0.51 5.04
C ARG A 37 -5.48 -1.59 5.16
N LEU A 38 -5.97 -1.82 6.39
CA LEU A 38 -7.01 -2.84 6.65
C LEU A 38 -8.33 -2.49 5.98
N LEU A 39 -8.73 -1.22 5.95
CA LEU A 39 -9.94 -0.78 5.26
C LEU A 39 -9.83 -0.97 3.75
N ALA A 40 -8.71 -0.54 3.14
CA ALA A 40 -8.48 -0.67 1.71
C ALA A 40 -8.53 -2.14 1.26
N ASN A 41 -7.86 -3.04 1.99
CA ASN A 41 -7.92 -4.48 1.71
C ASN A 41 -9.33 -5.05 1.85
N ARG A 42 -10.06 -4.70 2.93
CA ARG A 42 -11.45 -5.17 3.10
C ARG A 42 -12.36 -4.72 1.96
N LEU A 43 -12.26 -3.46 1.54
CA LEU A 43 -13.06 -2.92 0.43
C LEU A 43 -12.70 -3.56 -0.91
N ALA A 44 -11.43 -3.92 -1.11
CA ALA A 44 -10.99 -4.65 -2.29
C ALA A 44 -11.33 -6.16 -2.26
N GLY A 45 -11.84 -6.67 -1.13
CA GLY A 45 -12.10 -8.11 -0.93
C GLY A 45 -10.85 -8.95 -0.65
N ASN A 46 -9.73 -8.31 -0.31
CA ASN A 46 -8.46 -8.98 -0.03
C ASN A 46 -8.39 -9.52 1.41
N PRO A 47 -7.61 -10.58 1.65
CA PRO A 47 -7.18 -10.97 2.99
C PRO A 47 -6.55 -9.82 3.78
N ALA A 48 -6.74 -9.78 5.10
CA ALA A 48 -6.32 -8.68 5.96
C ALA A 48 -4.78 -8.48 6.03
N ASP A 49 -4.00 -9.50 5.71
CA ASP A 49 -2.54 -9.52 5.67
C ASP A 49 -1.96 -9.15 4.29
N SER A 50 -2.82 -8.96 3.27
CA SER A 50 -2.38 -8.58 1.93
C SER A 50 -1.58 -7.27 1.95
N ALA A 51 -0.47 -7.26 1.21
CA ALA A 51 0.36 -6.07 1.07
C ALA A 51 -0.33 -5.00 0.22
N VAL A 52 -0.03 -3.74 0.51
CA VAL A 52 -0.49 -2.55 -0.22
C VAL A 52 0.69 -1.72 -0.67
N LEU A 53 0.45 -0.77 -1.58
CA LEU A 53 1.39 0.31 -1.85
C LEU A 53 1.09 1.46 -0.87
N GLU A 54 2.03 1.75 0.03
CA GLU A 54 2.00 2.95 0.86
C GLU A 54 2.80 4.05 0.17
N THR A 55 2.14 5.19 -0.08
CA THR A 55 2.73 6.33 -0.77
C THR A 55 2.77 7.55 0.15
N THR A 56 3.90 8.25 0.17
CA THR A 56 4.13 9.46 0.96
C THR A 56 4.42 10.60 0.00
N LEU A 57 3.52 11.59 -0.02
CA LEU A 57 3.58 12.80 -0.85
C LEU A 57 3.65 12.53 -2.37
N THR A 58 3.08 13.43 -3.17
CA THR A 58 3.09 13.41 -4.66
C THR A 58 2.46 12.18 -5.36
N GLY A 59 2.10 11.13 -4.62
CA GLY A 59 1.47 9.91 -5.12
C GLY A 59 2.34 9.11 -6.10
N CYS A 60 1.89 7.91 -6.46
CA CYS A 60 2.50 7.09 -7.52
C CYS A 60 1.62 7.04 -8.78
N ALA A 61 2.19 6.60 -9.89
CA ALA A 61 1.45 6.22 -11.10
C ALA A 61 1.84 4.79 -11.47
N VAL A 62 0.83 3.93 -11.63
CA VAL A 62 1.00 2.52 -11.99
C VAL A 62 0.13 2.18 -13.20
N ARG A 63 0.61 1.28 -14.06
CA ARG A 63 -0.12 0.75 -15.20
C ARG A 63 -0.39 -0.74 -14.99
N PRO A 64 -1.65 -1.18 -14.86
CA PRO A 64 -1.96 -2.59 -14.76
C PRO A 64 -1.84 -3.26 -16.14
N THR A 65 -1.30 -4.48 -16.18
CA THR A 65 -1.18 -5.29 -17.41
C THR A 65 -2.46 -6.08 -17.74
N ARG A 66 -3.48 -5.99 -16.90
CA ARG A 66 -4.80 -6.64 -17.01
C ARG A 66 -5.83 -5.84 -16.22
N ALA A 67 -7.11 -6.13 -16.36
CA ALA A 67 -8.15 -5.53 -15.52
C ALA A 67 -7.87 -5.76 -14.03
N VAL A 68 -8.02 -4.71 -13.22
CA VAL A 68 -7.83 -4.73 -11.75
C VAL A 68 -8.89 -3.86 -11.08
N THR A 69 -9.22 -4.20 -9.84
CA THR A 69 -9.94 -3.31 -8.93
C THR A 69 -8.92 -2.64 -8.01
N ALA A 70 -8.98 -1.33 -7.87
CA ALA A 70 -8.11 -0.56 -6.99
C ALA A 70 -8.94 0.19 -5.95
N VAL A 71 -8.45 0.22 -4.71
CA VAL A 71 -8.99 1.02 -3.62
C VAL A 71 -7.88 1.92 -3.10
N VAL A 72 -8.18 3.21 -2.94
CA VAL A 72 -7.24 4.20 -2.40
C VAL A 72 -7.83 4.77 -1.11
N GLY A 73 -7.04 4.81 -0.04
CA GLY A 73 -7.43 5.32 1.27
C GLY A 73 -6.28 6.06 1.95
N GLY A 74 -6.50 6.52 3.18
CA GLY A 74 -5.53 7.35 3.92
C GLY A 74 -5.73 8.84 3.63
N ALA A 75 -4.63 9.55 3.36
CA ALA A 75 -4.68 11.00 3.13
C ALA A 75 -5.54 11.36 1.90
N PRO A 76 -6.44 12.36 2.01
CA PRO A 76 -7.21 12.84 0.86
C PRO A 76 -6.30 13.29 -0.27
N CYS A 77 -6.50 12.72 -1.46
CA CYS A 77 -5.74 13.05 -2.66
C CYS A 77 -6.60 12.89 -3.90
N ARG A 78 -6.21 13.58 -4.98
CA ARG A 78 -6.86 13.38 -6.28
C ARG A 78 -6.40 12.06 -6.87
N VAL A 79 -7.35 11.19 -7.20
CA VAL A 79 -7.12 9.93 -7.93
C VAL A 79 -7.69 10.08 -9.33
N THR A 80 -6.91 9.69 -10.34
CA THR A 80 -7.32 9.73 -11.75
C THR A 80 -7.06 8.38 -12.40
N VAL A 81 -7.92 8.01 -13.36
CA VAL A 81 -7.76 6.85 -14.22
C VAL A 81 -8.02 7.33 -15.65
N ASP A 82 -7.11 6.99 -16.57
CA ASP A 82 -7.21 7.31 -18.00
C ASP A 82 -7.88 6.17 -18.77
#